data_AF-A0A7S1PMG7-F1
#
_entry.id   AF-A0A7S1PMG7-F1
#
_cell.length_a   1.000
_cell.length_b   1.000
_cell.length_c   1.000
_cell.angle_alpha   90.00
_cell.angle_beta   90.00
_cell.angle_gamma   90.00
#
_symmetry.space_group_name_H-M   'P 1'
#
loop_
_entity.id
_entity.type
_entity.pdbx_description
1 polymer ?
#
loop_
_entity_poly.entity_id
_entity_poly.type
_entity_poly.pdbx_seq_one_letter_code
_entity_poly.pdbx_strand_id
1 'polypeptide(L)'
;KRRVAVCRWQANHFDVWKDLQLPPEVPVAVLWSGTGLLLCFAREYMVLDIETGKSSKVFEPSAAPGACYINGFAENLILVQEACGARIKHDGKPTSRAGVKWPSHPKAMLYSHPYLLSLHGSSIEIHFPHPHHMRPKQQTFCQCVNLSHTDKFNTLNFVDYDSPKPTERQAGDAPPRDAVVVLSNDGSMRLMKPIPIDQQITTLFKEGQFDDAMALCNLCTNEISETLRVQLVLQHGNFLFGQGQYDDTISKFTGAQVDPRYLISFFPRFMSPVIQEKWSPPVPLTDQNVLDDTKVGNVSAVGALLSYLAPQRATPPPDHRYPLRDSTLRDANDRTRLLAAIDTAFVHCLCVLH
;
A
#
# COMPACT_ATOMS: atom_id res chain seq x y z
N LYS A 1 -39.95 16.17 14.70
CA LYS A 1 -38.53 15.88 15.01
C LYS A 1 -38.10 14.67 14.19
N ARG A 2 -36.95 14.72 13.53
CA ARG A 2 -36.44 13.60 12.72
C ARG A 2 -35.90 12.52 13.65
N ARG A 3 -36.05 11.26 13.25
CA ARG A 3 -35.59 10.11 14.02
C ARG A 3 -34.85 9.15 13.12
N VAL A 4 -33.91 8.39 13.69
CA VAL A 4 -33.27 7.26 13.05
C VAL A 4 -33.57 6.01 13.88
N ALA A 5 -34.17 5.02 13.24
CA ALA A 5 -34.39 3.71 13.82
C ALA A 5 -33.21 2.80 13.44
N VAL A 6 -32.51 2.29 14.44
CA VAL A 6 -31.48 1.27 14.25
C VAL A 6 -32.14 -0.08 14.49
N CYS A 7 -32.21 -0.90 13.45
CA CYS A 7 -32.80 -2.23 13.52
C CYS A 7 -31.71 -3.30 13.63
N ARG A 8 -31.99 -4.39 14.36
CA ARG A 8 -31.13 -5.57 14.45
C ARG A 8 -31.85 -6.78 13.91
N TRP A 9 -31.15 -7.59 13.13
CA TRP A 9 -31.67 -8.87 12.66
C TRP A 9 -31.60 -9.89 13.80
N GLN A 10 -32.75 -10.42 14.22
CA GLN A 10 -32.87 -11.49 15.21
C GLN A 10 -34.01 -12.43 14.82
N ALA A 11 -33.82 -13.74 15.01
CA ALA A 11 -34.87 -14.74 14.84
C ALA A 11 -35.73 -14.56 13.55
N ASN A 12 -35.07 -14.38 12.40
CA ASN A 12 -35.69 -14.20 11.09
C ASN A 12 -36.56 -12.93 10.88
N HIS A 13 -36.39 -11.90 11.71
CA HIS A 13 -37.01 -10.58 11.49
C HIS A 13 -36.09 -9.44 11.93
N PHE A 14 -36.45 -8.21 11.52
CA PHE A 14 -35.79 -6.99 11.98
C PHE A 14 -36.56 -6.39 13.15
N ASP A 15 -35.92 -6.31 14.30
CA ASP A 15 -36.44 -5.60 15.47
C ASP A 15 -35.81 -4.22 15.58
N VAL A 16 -36.62 -3.22 15.92
CA VAL A 16 -36.12 -1.88 16.25
C VAL A 16 -35.36 -1.97 17.58
N TRP A 17 -34.05 -1.81 17.50
CA TRP A 17 -33.18 -1.87 18.68
C TRP A 17 -33.06 -0.51 19.37
N LYS A 18 -32.95 0.57 18.60
CA LYS A 18 -32.88 1.95 19.10
C LYS A 18 -33.69 2.88 18.21
N ASP A 19 -34.41 3.81 18.82
CA ASP A 19 -35.05 4.94 18.14
C ASP A 19 -34.42 6.24 18.68
N LEU A 20 -33.59 6.88 17.86
CA LEU A 20 -32.75 8.02 18.26
C LEU A 20 -33.25 9.31 17.61
N GLN A 21 -33.25 10.41 18.37
CA GLN A 21 -33.56 11.73 17.82
C GLN A 21 -32.35 12.26 17.06
N LEU A 22 -32.57 12.68 15.82
CA LEU A 22 -31.57 13.38 15.03
C LEU A 22 -31.63 14.89 15.29
N PRO A 23 -30.51 15.61 15.05
CA PRO A 23 -30.50 17.06 14.95
C PRO A 23 -31.58 17.59 13.98
N PRO A 24 -32.01 18.86 14.12
CA PRO A 24 -33.07 19.42 13.28
C PRO A 24 -32.68 19.52 11.79
N GLU A 25 -31.39 19.69 11.50
CA GLU A 25 -30.87 19.75 10.13
C GLU A 25 -30.98 18.39 9.40
N VAL A 26 -30.99 18.44 8.06
CA VAL A 26 -31.03 17.24 7.22
C VAL A 26 -29.61 16.78 6.95
N PRO A 27 -29.20 15.60 7.42
CA PRO A 27 -27.93 15.06 6.97
C PRO A 27 -28.03 14.78 5.47
N VAL A 28 -27.01 15.20 4.72
CA VAL A 28 -26.79 14.83 3.33
C VAL A 28 -26.55 13.33 3.23
N ALA A 29 -25.92 12.74 4.25
CA ALA A 29 -25.68 11.32 4.35
C ALA A 29 -25.52 10.83 5.80
N VAL A 30 -25.78 9.54 5.99
CA VAL A 30 -25.70 8.85 7.29
C VAL A 30 -24.95 7.55 7.11
N LEU A 31 -24.04 7.27 8.02
CA LEU A 31 -23.13 6.13 7.96
C LEU A 31 -22.94 5.44 9.27
N TRP A 32 -22.51 4.19 9.17
CA TRP A 32 -21.87 3.50 10.27
C TRP A 32 -20.44 3.98 10.49
N SER A 33 -20.10 4.22 11.76
CA SER A 33 -18.77 4.57 12.24
C SER A 33 -18.49 3.80 13.52
N GLY A 34 -17.97 2.58 13.40
CA GLY A 34 -17.79 1.67 14.54
C GLY A 34 -19.12 1.34 15.21
N THR A 35 -19.27 1.72 16.48
CA THR A 35 -20.49 1.53 17.28
C THR A 35 -21.49 2.68 17.17
N GLY A 36 -21.14 3.75 16.44
CA GLY A 36 -21.95 4.95 16.27
C GLY A 36 -22.38 5.20 14.83
N LEU A 37 -23.08 6.32 14.62
CA LEU A 37 -23.38 6.86 13.30
C LEU A 37 -22.58 8.12 13.03
N LEU A 38 -22.03 8.25 11.83
CA LEU A 38 -21.49 9.50 11.31
C LEU A 38 -22.56 10.20 10.47
N LEU A 39 -22.95 11.39 10.91
CA LEU A 39 -23.93 12.25 10.27
C LEU A 39 -23.19 13.34 9.51
N CYS A 40 -23.40 13.41 8.20
CA CYS A 40 -22.75 14.38 7.33
C CYS A 40 -23.76 15.44 6.92
N PHE A 41 -23.60 16.67 7.39
CA PHE A 41 -24.41 17.82 7.01
C PHE A 41 -23.68 18.66 5.94
N ALA A 42 -24.38 19.63 5.35
CA ALA A 42 -23.80 20.47 4.31
C ALA A 42 -22.56 21.28 4.77
N ARG A 43 -22.44 21.54 6.08
CA ARG A 43 -21.39 22.39 6.67
C ARG A 43 -20.68 21.79 7.88
N GLU A 44 -21.12 20.63 8.37
CA GLU A 44 -20.54 20.01 9.56
C GLU A 44 -20.70 18.50 9.57
N TYR A 45 -19.88 17.84 10.38
CA TYR A 45 -19.95 16.41 10.64
C TYR A 45 -20.18 16.18 12.12
N MET A 46 -21.07 15.24 12.43
CA MET A 46 -21.37 14.84 13.80
C MET A 46 -21.26 13.33 13.95
N VAL A 47 -20.74 12.87 15.08
CA VAL A 47 -20.82 11.46 15.49
C VAL A 47 -21.96 11.34 16.49
N LEU A 48 -22.87 10.40 16.24
CA LEU A 48 -23.97 10.03 17.11
C LEU A 48 -23.68 8.67 17.72
N ASP A 49 -23.54 8.62 19.04
CA ASP A 49 -23.38 7.38 19.77
C ASP A 49 -24.74 6.69 19.90
N ILE A 50 -24.84 5.44 19.43
CA ILE A 50 -26.12 4.71 19.37
C ILE A 50 -26.58 4.24 20.75
N GLU A 51 -25.65 3.97 21.67
CA GLU A 51 -25.98 3.46 23.00
C GLU A 51 -26.58 4.57 23.88
N THR A 52 -25.91 5.72 23.90
CA THR A 52 -26.23 6.89 24.73
C THR A 52 -27.17 7.88 24.05
N GLY A 53 -27.27 7.86 22.72
CA GLY A 53 -28.03 8.83 21.93
C GLY A 53 -27.42 10.24 21.93
N LYS A 54 -26.18 10.41 22.42
CA LYS A 54 -25.49 11.70 22.44
C LYS A 54 -24.78 11.94 21.12
N SER A 55 -24.85 13.17 20.62
CA SER A 55 -24.14 13.62 19.42
C SER A 55 -23.02 14.59 19.76
N SER A 56 -21.86 14.44 19.13
CA SER A 56 -20.72 15.37 19.23
C SER A 56 -20.26 15.84 17.86
N LYS A 57 -19.87 17.11 17.75
CA LYS A 57 -19.28 17.65 16.52
C LYS A 57 -17.86 17.12 16.34
N VAL A 58 -17.50 16.82 15.09
CA VAL A 58 -16.17 16.31 14.70
C VAL A 58 -15.17 17.46 14.53
N PHE A 59 -15.62 18.60 14.02
CA PHE A 59 -14.80 19.80 13.78
C PHE A 59 -15.57 21.09 14.06
N GLU A 60 -14.84 22.19 14.24
CA GLU A 60 -15.42 23.54 14.21
C GLU A 60 -15.93 23.89 12.80
N PRO A 61 -17.00 24.68 12.66
CA PRO A 61 -17.60 24.98 11.36
C PRO A 61 -16.58 25.69 10.47
N SER A 62 -16.12 25.04 9.41
CA SER A 62 -15.37 25.73 8.36
C SER A 62 -16.34 26.33 7.34
N ALA A 63 -15.96 27.43 6.72
CA ALA A 63 -16.74 28.11 5.69
C ALA A 63 -16.80 27.30 4.36
N ALA A 64 -17.50 26.14 4.38
CA ALA A 64 -17.95 25.27 3.27
C ALA A 64 -16.87 24.66 2.31
N PRO A 65 -17.17 23.64 1.46
CA PRO A 65 -18.44 22.97 1.14
C PRO A 65 -18.45 21.40 1.08
N GLY A 66 -19.67 20.82 1.05
CA GLY A 66 -19.98 19.50 0.47
C GLY A 66 -19.61 18.26 1.31
N ALA A 67 -20.61 17.60 1.89
CA ALA A 67 -20.42 16.31 2.57
C ALA A 67 -20.08 15.21 1.57
N CYS A 68 -18.82 14.81 1.51
CA CYS A 68 -18.35 13.58 0.90
C CYS A 68 -17.43 12.86 1.88
N TYR A 69 -17.61 11.57 2.06
CA TYR A 69 -16.87 10.78 3.04
C TYR A 69 -16.62 9.38 2.49
N ILE A 70 -15.71 8.68 3.15
CA ILE A 70 -15.41 7.27 2.92
C ILE A 70 -15.19 6.60 4.27
N ASN A 71 -15.73 5.40 4.44
CA ASN A 71 -15.39 4.54 5.56
C ASN A 71 -14.23 3.62 5.13
N GLY A 72 -13.08 3.74 5.79
CA GLY A 72 -11.91 2.87 5.59
C GLY A 72 -11.76 1.85 6.71
N PHE A 73 -10.96 0.81 6.50
CA PHE A 73 -10.81 -0.37 7.37
C PHE A 73 -10.34 -0.12 8.84
N ALA A 74 -10.18 1.13 9.27
CA ALA A 74 -9.80 1.47 10.66
C ALA A 74 -10.17 2.90 11.06
N GLU A 75 -10.38 3.78 10.09
CA GLU A 75 -10.67 5.19 10.27
C GLU A 75 -11.58 5.69 9.16
N ASN A 76 -12.39 6.70 9.45
CA ASN A 76 -13.17 7.35 8.41
C ASN A 76 -12.32 8.46 7.79
N LEU A 77 -12.30 8.50 6.46
CA LEU A 77 -11.77 9.63 5.73
C LEU A 77 -12.94 10.55 5.37
N ILE A 78 -12.90 11.78 5.88
CA ILE A 78 -13.93 12.77 5.61
C ILE A 78 -13.32 13.96 4.89
N LEU A 79 -14.11 14.60 4.03
CA LEU A 79 -13.67 15.81 3.37
C LEU A 79 -13.79 17.00 4.32
N VAL A 80 -12.71 17.77 4.39
CA VAL A 80 -12.57 19.02 5.15
C VAL A 80 -12.30 20.17 4.17
N GLN A 81 -12.36 21.41 4.67
CA GLN A 81 -12.13 22.68 3.96
C GLN A 81 -11.12 22.58 2.81
N GLU A 82 -11.40 23.28 1.70
CA GLU A 82 -10.51 23.39 0.52
C GLU A 82 -10.15 22.04 -0.13
N ALA A 83 -11.11 21.11 -0.18
CA ALA A 83 -10.95 19.81 -0.81
C ALA A 83 -9.74 19.03 -0.24
N CYS A 84 -9.57 19.11 1.07
CA CYS A 84 -8.56 18.39 1.81
C CYS A 84 -9.22 17.29 2.64
N GLY A 85 -8.77 16.05 2.51
CA GLY A 85 -9.22 14.94 3.34
C GLY A 85 -8.64 15.03 4.74
N ALA A 86 -9.47 14.81 5.76
CA ALA A 86 -9.01 14.57 7.12
C ALA A 86 -9.42 13.18 7.58
N ARG A 87 -8.56 12.56 8.38
CA ARG A 87 -8.81 11.24 8.94
C ARG A 87 -9.30 11.38 10.36
N ILE A 88 -10.41 10.71 10.65
CA ILE A 88 -11.01 10.68 11.97
C ILE A 88 -11.18 9.25 12.44
N LYS A 89 -11.02 9.05 13.74
CA LYS A 89 -11.39 7.81 14.39
C LYS A 89 -12.91 7.68 14.46
N HIS A 90 -13.37 6.49 14.83
CA HIS A 90 -14.80 6.24 15.01
C HIS A 90 -15.45 7.11 16.11
N ASP A 91 -14.66 7.63 17.05
CA ASP A 91 -15.11 8.56 18.10
C ASP A 91 -15.18 10.03 17.64
N GLY A 92 -14.88 10.31 16.36
CA GLY A 92 -14.90 11.65 15.79
C GLY A 92 -13.64 12.46 16.08
N LYS A 93 -12.63 11.91 16.76
CA LYS A 93 -11.37 12.64 16.98
C LYS A 93 -10.48 12.59 15.75
N PRO A 94 -9.83 13.70 15.38
CA PRO A 94 -8.87 13.70 14.28
C PRO A 94 -7.63 12.88 14.63
N THR A 95 -7.21 11.98 13.74
CA THR A 95 -5.92 11.29 13.86
C THR A 95 -4.82 12.06 13.13
N SER A 96 -5.13 12.65 11.98
CA SER A 96 -4.16 13.41 11.17
C SER A 96 -4.87 14.37 10.22
N ARG A 97 -4.28 15.56 10.02
CA ARG A 97 -4.62 16.50 8.94
C ARG A 97 -3.81 16.27 7.66
N ALA A 98 -2.84 15.36 7.68
CA ALA A 98 -2.12 14.93 6.48
C ALA A 98 -2.98 13.90 5.74
N GLY A 99 -3.96 14.39 4.96
CA GLY A 99 -4.79 13.57 4.10
C GLY A 99 -4.61 13.88 2.63
N VAL A 100 -5.48 13.31 1.80
CA VAL A 100 -5.48 13.52 0.35
C VAL A 100 -5.89 14.95 0.04
N LYS A 101 -5.14 15.63 -0.84
CA LYS A 101 -5.53 16.92 -1.39
C LYS A 101 -6.07 16.71 -2.79
N TRP A 102 -7.28 17.21 -3.04
CA TRP A 102 -7.90 17.16 -4.35
C TRP A 102 -7.81 18.52 -5.04
N PRO A 103 -7.76 18.55 -6.38
CA PRO A 103 -7.80 19.81 -7.14
C PRO A 103 -9.17 20.48 -7.09
N SER A 104 -10.23 19.73 -6.80
CA SER A 104 -11.60 20.24 -6.65
C SER A 104 -12.38 19.37 -5.67
N HIS A 105 -13.53 19.88 -5.20
CA HIS A 105 -14.40 19.08 -4.33
C HIS A 105 -14.95 17.85 -5.08
N PRO A 106 -14.65 16.63 -4.61
CA PRO A 106 -15.23 15.43 -5.17
C PRO A 106 -16.73 15.36 -4.89
N LYS A 107 -17.48 14.90 -5.90
CA LYS A 107 -18.92 14.66 -5.85
C LYS A 107 -19.27 13.37 -5.09
N ALA A 108 -18.41 12.37 -5.23
CA ALA A 108 -18.55 11.05 -4.64
C ALA A 108 -17.17 10.48 -4.36
N MET A 109 -17.09 9.53 -3.45
CA MET A 109 -15.84 9.07 -2.89
C MET A 109 -16.02 7.60 -2.44
N LEU A 110 -15.07 6.73 -2.77
CA LEU A 110 -15.15 5.28 -2.54
C LEU A 110 -13.78 4.72 -2.19
N TYR A 111 -13.72 3.85 -1.19
CA TYR A 111 -12.54 3.03 -0.93
C TYR A 111 -12.68 1.71 -1.68
N SER A 112 -11.74 1.44 -2.58
CA SER A 112 -11.60 0.15 -3.28
C SER A 112 -10.19 -0.33 -3.00
N HIS A 113 -10.03 -1.22 -2.02
CA HIS A 113 -8.72 -1.64 -1.53
C HIS A 113 -7.74 -1.93 -2.69
N PRO A 114 -6.50 -1.39 -2.64
CA PRO A 114 -5.93 -0.52 -1.62
C PRO A 114 -6.16 0.99 -1.87
N TYR A 115 -6.92 1.36 -2.89
CA TYR A 115 -7.04 2.71 -3.40
C TYR A 115 -8.25 3.49 -2.89
N LEU A 116 -8.12 4.81 -2.97
CA LEU A 116 -9.17 5.77 -2.78
C LEU A 116 -9.58 6.35 -4.14
N LEU A 117 -10.86 6.24 -4.47
CA LEU A 117 -11.43 6.79 -5.70
C LEU A 117 -12.25 8.03 -5.35
N SER A 118 -12.06 9.09 -6.11
CA SER A 118 -12.82 10.34 -5.98
C SER A 118 -13.41 10.76 -7.31
N LEU A 119 -14.72 11.02 -7.32
CA LEU A 119 -15.44 11.46 -8.51
C LEU A 119 -15.36 12.97 -8.62
N HIS A 120 -14.88 13.47 -9.74
CA HIS A 120 -14.92 14.87 -10.10
C HIS A 120 -15.88 15.07 -11.29
N GLY A 121 -15.94 16.29 -11.84
CA GLY A 121 -16.90 16.64 -12.89
C GLY A 121 -16.93 15.66 -14.07
N SER A 122 -15.75 15.32 -14.62
CA SER A 122 -15.58 14.43 -15.79
C SER A 122 -14.38 13.48 -15.63
N SER A 123 -13.95 13.24 -14.40
CA SER A 123 -12.79 12.40 -14.11
C SER A 123 -12.97 11.68 -12.79
N ILE A 124 -12.33 10.52 -12.69
CA ILE A 124 -12.14 9.79 -11.44
C ILE A 124 -10.65 9.87 -11.10
N GLU A 125 -10.33 10.43 -9.95
CA GLU A 125 -8.96 10.41 -9.44
C GLU A 125 -8.78 9.20 -8.52
N ILE A 126 -7.63 8.54 -8.67
CA ILE A 126 -7.21 7.38 -7.90
C ILE A 126 -6.03 7.81 -7.05
N HIS A 127 -6.14 7.59 -5.75
CA HIS A 127 -5.13 7.95 -4.78
C HIS A 127 -4.80 6.78 -3.85
N PHE A 128 -3.58 6.77 -3.31
CA PHE A 128 -3.32 6.06 -2.07
C PHE A 128 -4.11 6.72 -0.92
N PRO A 129 -4.65 5.92 0.01
CA PRO A 129 -5.45 6.45 1.12
C PRO A 129 -4.60 7.30 2.08
N HIS A 130 -3.28 7.09 2.08
CA HIS A 130 -2.36 7.73 3.00
C HIS A 130 -1.12 8.23 2.26
N PRO A 131 -0.56 9.39 2.64
CA PRO A 131 0.81 9.72 2.30
C PRO A 131 1.72 8.66 2.93
N HIS A 132 2.49 7.94 2.11
CA HIS A 132 3.46 6.97 2.61
C HIS A 132 4.84 7.63 2.76
N HIS A 133 5.61 7.19 3.75
CA HIS A 133 6.91 7.76 4.10
C HIS A 133 7.90 7.81 2.93
N MET A 134 7.72 6.95 1.93
CA MET A 134 8.57 6.87 0.74
C MET A 134 8.31 7.98 -0.29
N ARG A 135 7.34 8.90 -0.06
CA ARG A 135 7.16 10.08 -0.92
C ARG A 135 7.59 11.37 -0.20
N PRO A 136 8.63 12.08 -0.67
CA PRO A 136 9.09 13.33 -0.05
C PRO A 136 8.08 14.49 -0.17
N LYS A 137 7.06 14.37 -1.03
CA LYS A 137 6.04 15.41 -1.27
C LYS A 137 4.65 15.11 -0.68
N GLN A 138 4.48 14.05 0.12
CA GLN A 138 3.16 13.62 0.64
C GLN A 138 2.07 13.52 -0.45
N GLN A 139 2.44 13.22 -1.69
CA GLN A 139 1.48 13.10 -2.77
C GLN A 139 0.77 11.75 -2.66
N THR A 140 -0.54 11.74 -2.74
CA THR A 140 -1.33 10.50 -2.74
C THR A 140 -1.85 10.13 -4.11
N PHE A 141 -1.83 11.04 -5.08
CA PHE A 141 -2.31 10.81 -6.43
C PHE A 141 -1.54 9.69 -7.14
N CYS A 142 -2.28 8.79 -7.79
CA CYS A 142 -1.78 7.65 -8.58
C CYS A 142 -2.14 7.80 -10.06
N GLN A 143 -3.43 8.03 -10.35
CA GLN A 143 -3.94 8.03 -11.72
C GLN A 143 -5.21 8.86 -11.83
N CYS A 144 -5.47 9.41 -13.02
CA CYS A 144 -6.74 10.03 -13.38
C CYS A 144 -7.37 9.26 -14.55
N VAL A 145 -8.64 8.90 -14.40
CA VAL A 145 -9.43 8.25 -15.45
C VAL A 145 -10.48 9.25 -15.92
N ASN A 146 -10.31 9.78 -17.13
CA ASN A 146 -11.26 10.73 -17.71
C ASN A 146 -12.50 9.99 -18.22
N LEU A 147 -13.66 10.34 -17.69
CA LEU A 147 -14.95 9.76 -18.04
C LEU A 147 -15.98 10.87 -18.20
N SER A 148 -16.44 11.08 -19.42
CA SER A 148 -17.49 12.07 -19.71
C SER A 148 -18.81 11.67 -19.05
N HIS A 149 -19.56 12.70 -18.63
CA HIS A 149 -20.93 12.61 -18.10
C HIS A 149 -21.11 11.76 -16.84
N THR A 150 -20.05 11.48 -16.08
CA THR A 150 -20.14 10.65 -14.87
C THR A 150 -20.85 11.37 -13.72
N ASP A 151 -21.80 10.70 -13.08
CA ASP A 151 -22.56 11.26 -11.95
C ASP A 151 -22.38 10.50 -10.64
N LYS A 152 -22.35 9.16 -10.71
CA LYS A 152 -22.16 8.28 -9.54
C LYS A 152 -21.19 7.15 -9.86
N PHE A 153 -20.47 6.70 -8.85
CA PHE A 153 -19.84 5.38 -8.86
C PHE A 153 -20.09 4.67 -7.54
N ASN A 154 -20.01 3.35 -7.56
CA ASN A 154 -20.04 2.53 -6.35
C ASN A 154 -19.31 1.20 -6.56
N THR A 155 -18.86 0.56 -5.49
CA THR A 155 -18.51 -0.86 -5.54
C THR A 155 -19.77 -1.70 -5.66
N LEU A 156 -19.64 -2.90 -6.23
CA LEU A 156 -20.69 -3.91 -6.22
C LEU A 156 -20.94 -4.39 -4.78
N ASN A 157 -21.75 -3.66 -4.02
CA ASN A 157 -22.18 -4.06 -2.68
C ASN A 157 -23.43 -4.97 -2.72
N PHE A 158 -23.75 -5.58 -3.87
CA PHE A 158 -24.88 -6.48 -4.01
C PHE A 158 -24.41 -7.93 -4.08
N VAL A 159 -25.01 -8.77 -3.23
CA VAL A 159 -24.97 -10.23 -3.38
C VAL A 159 -26.14 -10.58 -4.28
N ASP A 160 -25.85 -10.96 -5.52
CA ASP A 160 -26.86 -11.55 -6.39
C ASP A 160 -27.16 -12.97 -5.92
N TYR A 161 -28.25 -13.11 -5.15
CA TYR A 161 -28.75 -14.41 -4.70
C TYR A 161 -29.38 -15.23 -5.82
N ASP A 162 -29.76 -14.59 -6.93
CA ASP A 162 -30.37 -15.23 -8.09
C ASP A 162 -29.31 -15.64 -9.13
N SER A 163 -28.08 -15.14 -9.00
CA SER A 163 -26.94 -15.62 -9.78
C SER A 163 -26.71 -17.11 -9.49
N PRO A 164 -26.72 -17.99 -10.51
CA PRO A 164 -26.42 -19.40 -10.32
C PRO A 164 -25.03 -19.54 -9.70
N LYS A 165 -24.88 -20.48 -8.76
CA LYS A 165 -23.57 -20.76 -8.16
C LYS A 165 -22.56 -21.02 -9.28
N PRO A 166 -21.39 -20.36 -9.27
CA PRO A 166 -20.41 -20.54 -10.32
C PRO A 166 -20.02 -22.02 -10.41
N THR A 167 -20.37 -22.67 -11.51
CA THR A 167 -19.92 -24.01 -11.87
C THR A 167 -18.56 -23.95 -12.57
N GLU A 168 -17.74 -25.01 -12.48
CA GLU A 168 -16.41 -25.10 -13.15
C GLU A 168 -16.44 -24.76 -14.65
N ARG A 169 -17.60 -24.87 -15.30
CA ARG A 169 -17.81 -24.60 -16.73
C ARG A 169 -18.18 -23.15 -17.06
N GLN A 170 -18.50 -22.30 -16.08
CA GLN A 170 -18.97 -20.91 -16.25
C GLN A 170 -18.03 -19.90 -15.58
N ALA A 171 -16.72 -20.08 -15.75
CA ALA A 171 -15.70 -19.18 -15.18
C ALA A 171 -15.72 -17.74 -15.74
N GLY A 172 -16.57 -17.43 -16.72
CA GLY A 172 -16.51 -16.18 -17.51
C GLY A 172 -17.48 -15.07 -17.13
N ASP A 173 -18.66 -15.37 -16.55
CA ASP A 173 -19.75 -14.39 -16.45
C ASP A 173 -19.94 -13.78 -15.05
N ALA A 174 -19.20 -14.24 -14.04
CA ALA A 174 -19.25 -13.64 -12.71
C ALA A 174 -18.57 -12.25 -12.74
N PRO A 175 -19.26 -11.17 -12.33
CA PRO A 175 -18.62 -9.86 -12.25
C PRO A 175 -17.42 -9.93 -11.27
N PRO A 176 -16.31 -9.23 -11.58
CA PRO A 176 -15.17 -9.20 -10.67
C PRO A 176 -15.62 -8.65 -9.32
N ARG A 177 -15.23 -9.31 -8.22
CA ARG A 177 -15.62 -8.91 -6.85
C ARG A 177 -15.26 -7.46 -6.54
N ASP A 178 -14.21 -6.94 -7.18
CA ASP A 178 -13.65 -5.62 -6.90
C ASP A 178 -13.90 -4.61 -8.02
N ALA A 179 -14.90 -4.87 -8.88
CA ALA A 179 -15.25 -3.94 -9.94
C ALA A 179 -16.05 -2.74 -9.41
N VAL A 180 -15.78 -1.57 -9.98
CA VAL A 180 -16.48 -0.33 -9.69
C VAL A 180 -17.46 -0.05 -10.83
N VAL A 181 -18.73 0.10 -10.49
CA VAL A 181 -19.77 0.47 -11.45
C VAL A 181 -19.86 1.98 -11.49
N VAL A 182 -19.84 2.54 -12.70
CA VAL A 182 -19.90 3.97 -12.96
C VAL A 182 -21.15 4.27 -13.76
N LEU A 183 -21.99 5.16 -13.22
CA LEU A 183 -23.24 5.60 -13.85
C LEU A 183 -23.06 7.02 -14.40
N SER A 184 -23.46 7.18 -15.65
CA SER A 184 -23.35 8.44 -16.38
C SER A 184 -24.74 9.05 -16.65
N ASN A 185 -24.80 10.38 -16.75
CA ASN A 185 -26.02 11.14 -16.99
C ASN A 185 -26.67 10.89 -18.35
N ASP A 186 -25.92 10.33 -19.30
CA ASP A 186 -26.42 9.91 -20.62
C ASP A 186 -27.12 8.53 -20.57
N GLY A 187 -27.26 7.93 -19.39
CA GLY A 187 -27.83 6.59 -19.20
C GLY A 187 -26.84 5.46 -19.45
N SER A 188 -25.57 5.76 -19.77
CA SER A 188 -24.54 4.74 -19.92
C SER A 188 -24.03 4.23 -18.56
N MET A 189 -23.88 2.92 -18.47
CA MET A 189 -23.25 2.23 -17.34
C MET A 189 -21.92 1.65 -17.79
N ARG A 190 -20.85 1.97 -17.05
CA ARG A 190 -19.49 1.48 -17.33
C ARG A 190 -18.99 0.67 -16.14
N LEU A 191 -18.20 -0.35 -16.43
CA LEU A 191 -17.54 -1.16 -15.40
C LEU A 191 -16.04 -0.87 -15.42
N MET A 192 -15.50 -0.43 -14.30
CA MET A 192 -14.07 -0.27 -14.08
C MET A 192 -13.56 -1.50 -13.33
N LYS A 193 -12.63 -2.23 -13.95
CA LYS A 193 -11.99 -3.40 -13.35
C LYS A 193 -10.55 -3.04 -12.95
N PRO A 194 -10.14 -3.29 -11.69
CA PRO A 194 -8.74 -3.11 -11.32
C PRO A 194 -7.85 -4.12 -12.06
N ILE A 195 -6.66 -3.66 -12.45
CA ILE A 195 -5.59 -4.55 -12.93
C ILE A 195 -5.12 -5.38 -11.72
N PRO A 196 -4.74 -6.66 -11.86
CA PRO A 196 -4.16 -7.43 -10.76
C PRO A 196 -2.96 -6.73 -10.11
N ILE A 197 -2.85 -6.79 -8.77
CA ILE A 197 -1.85 -6.02 -7.98
C ILE A 197 -0.41 -6.38 -8.38
N ASP A 198 -0.13 -7.66 -8.64
CA ASP A 198 1.16 -8.14 -9.13
C ASP A 198 1.59 -7.45 -10.45
N GLN A 199 0.66 -7.27 -11.38
CA GLN A 199 0.89 -6.59 -12.65
C GLN A 199 1.08 -5.09 -12.47
N GLN A 200 0.29 -4.47 -11.59
CA GLN A 200 0.44 -3.04 -11.27
C GLN A 200 1.85 -2.77 -10.71
N ILE A 201 2.28 -3.55 -9.73
CA ILE A 201 3.60 -3.44 -9.10
C ILE A 201 4.71 -3.66 -10.11
N THR A 202 4.62 -4.72 -10.92
CA THR A 202 5.63 -5.03 -11.94
C THR A 202 5.77 -3.89 -12.96
N THR A 203 4.65 -3.24 -13.30
CA THR A 203 4.64 -2.10 -14.23
C THR A 203 5.29 -0.87 -13.60
N LEU A 204 4.94 -0.53 -12.35
CA LEU A 204 5.55 0.58 -11.61
C LEU A 204 7.07 0.40 -11.49
N PHE A 205 7.55 -0.83 -11.26
CA PHE A 205 8.99 -1.13 -11.24
C PHE A 205 9.67 -0.89 -12.60
N LYS A 206 9.03 -1.29 -13.70
CA LYS A 206 9.54 -1.04 -15.06
C LYS A 206 9.62 0.45 -15.38
N GLU A 207 8.69 1.24 -14.84
CA GLU A 207 8.67 2.70 -14.99
C GLU A 207 9.62 3.42 -14.01
N GLY A 208 10.31 2.69 -13.14
CA GLY A 208 11.21 3.26 -12.13
C GLY A 208 10.50 3.93 -10.95
N GLN A 209 9.19 3.74 -10.80
CA GLN A 209 8.38 4.25 -9.68
C GLN A 209 8.47 3.31 -8.47
N PHE A 210 9.69 3.11 -7.95
CA PHE A 210 9.98 2.15 -6.89
C PHE A 210 9.22 2.43 -5.58
N ASP A 211 9.07 3.70 -5.20
CA ASP A 211 8.40 4.08 -3.95
C ASP A 211 6.91 3.72 -3.96
N ASP A 212 6.23 3.92 -5.09
CA ASP A 212 4.81 3.60 -5.25
C ASP A 212 4.57 2.10 -5.28
N ALA A 213 5.44 1.39 -5.98
CA ALA A 213 5.40 -0.05 -6.05
C ALA A 213 5.62 -0.70 -4.68
N MET A 214 6.57 -0.17 -3.88
CA MET A 214 6.80 -0.63 -2.51
C MET A 214 5.63 -0.25 -1.58
N ALA A 215 5.04 0.94 -1.74
CA ALA A 215 3.85 1.33 -0.97
C ALA A 215 2.69 0.36 -1.25
N LEU A 216 2.44 0.05 -2.53
CA LEU A 216 1.44 -0.93 -2.94
C LEU A 216 1.74 -2.32 -2.37
N CYS A 217 3.00 -2.75 -2.39
CA CYS A 217 3.43 -4.02 -1.81
C CYS A 217 3.16 -4.12 -0.29
N ASN A 218 3.37 -3.01 0.43
CA ASN A 218 3.11 -2.96 1.87
C ASN A 218 1.62 -2.91 2.20
N LEU A 219 0.80 -2.29 1.35
CA LEU A 219 -0.66 -2.26 1.53
C LEU A 219 -1.31 -3.62 1.22
N CYS A 220 -0.77 -4.35 0.24
CA CYS A 220 -1.32 -5.59 -0.28
C CYS A 220 -0.43 -6.81 0.05
N THR A 221 0.19 -6.85 1.24
CA THR A 221 1.17 -7.89 1.60
C THR A 221 0.62 -9.32 1.51
N ASN A 222 -0.69 -9.51 1.72
CA ASN A 222 -1.33 -10.83 1.65
C ASN A 222 -1.79 -11.22 0.22
N GLU A 223 -1.77 -10.29 -0.72
CA GLU A 223 -2.22 -10.51 -2.11
C GLU A 223 -1.04 -10.79 -3.05
N ILE A 224 0.18 -10.62 -2.57
CA ILE A 224 1.41 -10.70 -3.35
C ILE A 224 2.22 -11.91 -2.90
N SER A 225 2.83 -12.62 -3.85
CA SER A 225 3.73 -13.71 -3.51
C SER A 225 4.98 -13.21 -2.79
N GLU A 226 5.48 -13.99 -1.84
CA GLU A 226 6.74 -13.67 -1.15
C GLU A 226 7.93 -13.54 -2.11
N THR A 227 7.94 -14.36 -3.17
CA THR A 227 8.95 -14.30 -4.23
C THR A 227 8.96 -12.95 -4.93
N LEU A 228 7.79 -12.45 -5.33
CA LEU A 228 7.68 -11.13 -5.97
C LEU A 228 8.14 -10.06 -4.97
N ARG A 229 7.61 -10.06 -3.74
CA ARG A 229 8.00 -9.08 -2.71
C ARG A 229 9.51 -8.95 -2.54
N VAL A 230 10.23 -10.08 -2.52
CA VAL A 230 11.69 -10.07 -2.30
C VAL A 230 12.41 -9.61 -3.56
N GLN A 231 11.95 -10.01 -4.75
CA GLN A 231 12.50 -9.50 -6.01
C GLN A 231 12.43 -7.96 -6.09
N LEU A 232 11.32 -7.38 -5.63
CA LEU A 232 11.11 -5.93 -5.57
C LEU A 232 12.08 -5.24 -4.60
N VAL A 233 12.29 -5.83 -3.41
CA VAL A 233 13.26 -5.30 -2.45
C VAL A 233 14.67 -5.32 -3.03
N LEU A 234 15.05 -6.39 -3.74
CA LEU A 234 16.36 -6.47 -4.40
C LEU A 234 16.50 -5.40 -5.49
N GLN A 235 15.53 -5.28 -6.39
CA GLN A 235 15.56 -4.29 -7.46
C GLN A 235 15.59 -2.85 -6.93
N HIS A 236 14.82 -2.54 -5.89
CA HIS A 236 14.85 -1.22 -5.26
C HIS A 236 16.19 -0.99 -4.53
N GLY A 237 16.72 -1.98 -3.82
CA GLY A 237 18.04 -1.86 -3.20
C GLY A 237 19.15 -1.62 -4.22
N ASN A 238 19.08 -2.26 -5.39
CA ASN A 238 19.97 -1.96 -6.51
C ASN A 238 19.85 -0.49 -6.93
N PHE A 239 18.64 0.02 -7.11
CA PHE A 239 18.43 1.42 -7.46
C PHE A 239 19.06 2.38 -6.42
N LEU A 240 18.79 2.18 -5.13
CA LEU A 240 19.34 3.02 -4.05
C LEU A 240 20.87 2.97 -3.99
N PHE A 241 21.44 1.78 -4.15
CA PHE A 241 22.89 1.61 -4.16
C PHE A 241 23.54 2.36 -5.32
N GLY A 242 22.94 2.30 -6.51
CA GLY A 242 23.41 3.06 -7.68
C GLY A 242 23.34 4.58 -7.50
N GLN A 243 22.42 5.07 -6.65
CA GLN A 243 22.33 6.48 -6.25
C GLN A 243 23.31 6.87 -5.13
N GLY A 244 24.11 5.93 -4.62
CA GLY A 244 25.02 6.15 -3.50
C GLY A 244 24.33 6.19 -2.12
N GLN A 245 23.05 5.82 -2.03
CA GLN A 245 22.29 5.72 -0.78
C GLN A 245 22.55 4.36 -0.11
N TYR A 246 23.77 4.19 0.38
CA TYR A 246 24.24 2.89 0.89
C TYR A 246 23.52 2.49 2.18
N ASP A 247 23.36 3.40 3.14
CA ASP A 247 22.73 3.11 4.43
C ASP A 247 21.26 2.65 4.27
N ASP A 248 20.50 3.30 3.39
CA ASP A 248 19.12 2.91 3.09
C ASP A 248 19.05 1.53 2.42
N THR A 249 20.02 1.22 1.56
CA THR A 249 20.16 -0.11 0.94
C THR A 249 20.39 -1.18 2.02
N ILE A 250 21.32 -0.94 2.94
CA ILE A 250 21.62 -1.86 4.04
C ILE A 250 20.41 -2.09 4.93
N SER A 251 19.71 -1.01 5.29
CA SER A 251 18.49 -1.08 6.10
C SER A 251 17.43 -1.98 5.44
N LYS A 252 17.20 -1.80 4.13
CA LYS A 252 16.23 -2.61 3.37
C LYS A 252 16.65 -4.07 3.25
N PHE A 253 17.91 -4.35 2.92
CA PHE A 253 18.41 -5.72 2.79
C PHE A 253 18.42 -6.47 4.12
N THR A 254 18.73 -5.77 5.22
CA THR A 254 18.67 -6.34 6.58
C THR A 254 17.24 -6.69 6.95
N GLY A 255 16.28 -5.78 6.74
CA GLY A 255 14.86 -6.01 7.04
C GLY A 255 14.25 -7.16 6.24
N ALA A 256 14.65 -7.33 4.98
CA ALA A 256 14.19 -8.42 4.12
C ALA A 256 15.00 -9.72 4.24
N GLN A 257 16.04 -9.75 5.10
CA GLN A 257 16.93 -10.91 5.28
C GLN A 257 17.51 -11.43 3.96
N VAL A 258 18.05 -10.50 3.15
CA VAL A 258 18.65 -10.84 1.86
C VAL A 258 19.92 -11.67 2.06
N ASP A 259 20.16 -12.64 1.17
CA ASP A 259 21.38 -13.45 1.20
C ASP A 259 22.63 -12.55 1.09
N PRO A 260 23.57 -12.62 2.04
CA PRO A 260 24.76 -11.76 2.02
C PRO A 260 25.58 -11.83 0.73
N ARG A 261 25.56 -12.96 0.04
CA ARG A 261 26.26 -13.12 -1.26
C ARG A 261 25.72 -12.18 -2.33
N TYR A 262 24.46 -11.77 -2.22
CA TYR A 262 23.86 -10.80 -3.13
C TYR A 262 24.54 -9.43 -3.01
N LEU A 263 24.66 -8.89 -1.80
CA LEU A 263 25.31 -7.60 -1.63
C LEU A 263 26.82 -7.70 -1.90
N ILE A 264 27.47 -8.82 -1.56
CA ILE A 264 28.87 -9.07 -1.91
C ILE A 264 29.07 -9.08 -3.44
N SER A 265 28.07 -9.52 -4.22
CA SER A 265 28.17 -9.51 -5.70
C SER A 265 28.23 -8.12 -6.33
N PHE A 266 27.96 -7.06 -5.56
CA PHE A 266 28.17 -5.67 -6.01
C PHE A 266 29.67 -5.31 -6.00
N PHE A 267 30.50 -6.12 -5.33
CA PHE A 267 31.94 -5.96 -5.20
C PHE A 267 32.63 -7.21 -5.74
N PRO A 268 32.78 -7.36 -7.08
CA PRO A 268 33.31 -8.58 -7.69
C PRO A 268 34.66 -9.02 -7.08
N ARG A 269 35.56 -8.07 -6.76
CA ARG A 269 36.86 -8.35 -6.13
C ARG A 269 36.79 -9.00 -4.75
N PHE A 270 35.69 -8.82 -4.03
CA PHE A 270 35.53 -9.34 -2.67
C PHE A 270 35.00 -10.77 -2.65
N MET A 271 34.66 -11.31 -3.83
CA MET A 271 34.19 -12.67 -4.00
C MET A 271 35.30 -13.54 -4.61
N SER A 272 35.57 -14.70 -4.01
CA SER A 272 36.55 -15.64 -4.58
C SER A 272 36.05 -16.23 -5.92
N PRO A 273 36.95 -16.59 -6.86
CA PRO A 273 36.56 -17.16 -8.15
C PRO A 273 35.69 -18.42 -8.04
N VAL A 274 35.98 -19.26 -7.04
CA VAL A 274 35.22 -20.50 -6.76
C VAL A 274 33.77 -20.22 -6.35
N ILE A 275 33.53 -19.09 -5.68
CA ILE A 275 32.19 -18.68 -5.26
C ILE A 275 31.48 -18.00 -6.43
N GLN A 276 32.16 -17.17 -7.21
CA GLN A 276 31.59 -16.51 -8.40
C GLN A 276 31.07 -17.53 -9.43
N GLU A 277 31.76 -18.64 -9.65
CA GLU A 277 31.33 -19.68 -10.61
C GLU A 277 30.03 -20.38 -10.17
N LYS A 278 29.81 -20.50 -8.85
CA LYS A 278 28.67 -21.23 -8.27
C LYS A 278 27.52 -20.35 -7.83
N TRP A 279 27.73 -19.04 -7.77
CA TRP A 279 26.75 -18.07 -7.30
C TRP A 279 26.24 -17.24 -8.48
N SER A 280 24.94 -17.28 -8.70
CA SER A 280 24.25 -16.35 -9.59
C SER A 280 23.32 -15.45 -8.77
N PRO A 281 23.38 -14.11 -8.95
CA PRO A 281 22.46 -13.21 -8.30
C PRO A 281 21.03 -13.46 -8.82
N PRO A 282 20.01 -13.55 -7.94
CA PRO A 282 18.63 -13.83 -8.33
C PRO A 282 17.98 -12.71 -9.15
N VAL A 283 18.54 -11.49 -9.07
CA VAL A 283 18.15 -10.34 -9.88
C VAL A 283 19.40 -9.80 -10.56
N PRO A 284 19.37 -9.55 -11.89
CA PRO A 284 20.54 -9.06 -12.62
C PRO A 284 21.01 -7.71 -12.06
N LEU A 285 22.33 -7.59 -11.88
CA LEU A 285 22.98 -6.34 -11.50
C LEU A 285 23.27 -5.51 -12.75
N THR A 286 23.22 -4.19 -12.62
CA THR A 286 23.63 -3.26 -13.68
C THR A 286 25.01 -2.69 -13.38
N ASP A 287 25.68 -2.10 -14.38
CA ASP A 287 27.01 -1.48 -14.22
C ASP A 287 27.02 -0.32 -13.20
N GLN A 288 25.84 0.22 -12.86
CA GLN A 288 25.70 1.22 -11.79
C GLN A 288 25.81 0.59 -10.40
N ASN A 289 25.45 -0.69 -10.27
CA ASN A 289 25.50 -1.43 -9.02
C ASN A 289 26.87 -2.03 -8.74
N VAL A 290 27.58 -2.40 -9.81
CA VAL A 290 28.86 -3.07 -9.71
C VAL A 290 29.96 -2.03 -9.50
N LEU A 291 30.66 -2.15 -8.38
CA LEU A 291 31.81 -1.32 -8.04
C LEU A 291 33.07 -1.98 -8.60
N ASP A 292 33.34 -1.70 -9.86
CA ASP A 292 34.57 -2.10 -10.57
C ASP A 292 35.82 -1.45 -9.95
N ASP A 293 37.00 -1.92 -10.39
CA ASP A 293 38.34 -1.56 -9.89
C ASP A 293 38.62 -0.06 -9.75
N THR A 294 37.91 0.80 -10.49
CA THR A 294 38.03 2.26 -10.41
C THR A 294 37.18 2.89 -9.29
N LYS A 295 36.18 2.17 -8.79
CA LYS A 295 35.20 2.63 -7.77
C LYS A 295 35.30 1.88 -6.44
N VAL A 296 36.11 0.81 -6.34
CA VAL A 296 36.35 0.05 -5.09
C VAL A 296 36.88 0.95 -3.96
N GLY A 297 37.52 2.07 -4.29
CA GLY A 297 37.96 3.09 -3.31
C GLY A 297 36.82 3.89 -2.67
N ASN A 298 35.55 3.60 -2.95
CA ASN A 298 34.42 4.24 -2.29
C ASN A 298 34.28 3.71 -0.84
N VAL A 299 35.00 4.37 0.07
CA VAL A 299 35.03 4.10 1.52
C VAL A 299 33.63 3.98 2.11
N SER A 300 32.67 4.79 1.65
CA SER A 300 31.29 4.74 2.13
C SER A 300 30.56 3.45 1.73
N ALA A 301 30.75 2.99 0.49
CA ALA A 301 30.15 1.73 0.02
C ALA A 301 30.75 0.52 0.73
N VAL A 302 32.07 0.52 0.92
CA VAL A 302 32.79 -0.54 1.63
C VAL A 302 32.42 -0.56 3.13
N GLY A 303 32.29 0.62 3.75
CA GLY A 303 31.82 0.76 5.12
C GLY A 303 30.40 0.25 5.32
N ALA A 304 29.50 0.51 4.37
CA ALA A 304 28.14 -0.01 4.37
C ALA A 304 28.08 -1.54 4.20
N LEU A 305 28.93 -2.11 3.34
CA LEU A 305 29.06 -3.57 3.24
C LEU A 305 29.57 -4.15 4.58
N LEU A 306 30.56 -3.53 5.19
CA LEU A 306 31.11 -3.98 6.48
C LEU A 306 30.04 -3.98 7.58
N SER A 307 29.23 -2.91 7.67
CA SER A 307 28.15 -2.79 8.65
C SER A 307 27.06 -3.85 8.45
N TYR A 308 26.80 -4.24 7.20
CA TYR A 308 25.89 -5.33 6.87
C TYR A 308 26.45 -6.72 7.20
N LEU A 309 27.73 -6.98 6.92
CA LEU A 309 28.35 -8.30 7.11
C LEU A 309 28.65 -8.63 8.58
N ALA A 310 29.00 -7.63 9.40
CA ALA A 310 29.35 -7.83 10.81
C ALA A 310 28.31 -8.63 11.62
N PRO A 311 26.99 -8.29 11.62
CA PRO A 311 25.98 -9.07 12.34
C PRO A 311 25.74 -10.45 11.71
N GLN A 312 25.83 -10.55 10.38
CA GLN A 312 25.62 -11.81 9.64
C GLN A 312 26.72 -12.84 9.93
N ARG A 313 27.93 -12.37 10.22
CA ARG A 313 29.07 -13.21 10.63
C ARG A 313 28.90 -13.77 12.05
N ALA A 314 28.43 -12.94 12.99
CA ALA A 314 28.24 -13.34 14.39
C ALA A 314 27.08 -14.34 14.55
N THR A 315 25.97 -14.07 13.85
CA THR A 315 24.77 -14.91 13.89
C THR A 315 24.22 -15.09 12.47
N PRO A 316 24.75 -16.05 11.70
CA PRO A 316 24.26 -16.31 10.34
C PRO A 316 22.80 -16.78 10.38
N PRO A 317 21.89 -16.15 9.62
CA PRO A 317 20.51 -16.59 9.49
C PRO A 317 20.45 -18.04 8.99
N PRO A 318 19.45 -18.82 9.43
CA PRO A 318 19.28 -20.17 8.92
C PRO A 318 18.83 -20.13 7.45
N ASP A 319 19.35 -21.08 6.66
CA ASP A 319 19.22 -21.13 5.19
C ASP A 319 17.80 -21.00 4.63
N HIS A 320 16.78 -21.46 5.38
CA HIS A 320 15.38 -21.41 4.98
C HIS A 320 14.77 -20.00 5.00
N ARG A 321 15.48 -19.00 5.53
CA ARG A 321 15.00 -17.62 5.61
C ARG A 321 15.35 -16.77 4.39
N TYR A 322 16.12 -17.30 3.43
CA TYR A 322 16.50 -16.59 2.22
C TYR A 322 15.46 -16.80 1.10
N PRO A 323 14.61 -15.80 0.77
CA PRO A 323 13.36 -16.05 0.03
C PRO A 323 13.50 -16.31 -1.47
N LEU A 324 14.68 -16.01 -2.04
CA LEU A 324 15.01 -16.24 -3.46
C LEU A 324 16.19 -17.18 -3.65
N ARG A 325 16.56 -17.93 -2.60
CA ARG A 325 17.66 -18.88 -2.69
C ARG A 325 17.22 -20.11 -3.48
N ASP A 326 18.01 -20.48 -4.48
CA ASP A 326 17.80 -21.72 -5.21
C ASP A 326 17.88 -22.92 -4.25
N SER A 327 16.81 -23.73 -4.27
CA SER A 327 16.69 -24.94 -3.46
C SER A 327 17.72 -26.02 -3.78
N THR A 328 18.38 -25.93 -4.95
CA THR A 328 19.46 -26.83 -5.38
C THR A 328 20.78 -26.61 -4.62
N LEU A 329 20.95 -25.44 -3.96
CA LEU A 329 22.11 -25.07 -3.13
C LEU A 329 21.83 -25.30 -1.63
N ARG A 330 21.17 -26.40 -1.30
CA ARG A 330 20.89 -26.82 0.09
C ARG A 330 21.76 -28.02 0.47
N ASP A 331 23.09 -27.87 0.37
CA ASP A 331 24.02 -28.86 0.90
C ASP A 331 24.71 -28.33 2.18
N ALA A 332 25.20 -29.22 3.05
CA ALA A 332 25.96 -28.87 4.25
C ALA A 332 27.19 -27.99 3.93
N ASN A 333 27.73 -28.14 2.72
CA ASN A 333 28.82 -27.33 2.19
C ASN A 333 28.43 -25.88 1.87
N ASP A 334 27.15 -25.57 1.68
CA ASP A 334 26.74 -24.23 1.26
C ASP A 334 26.76 -23.22 2.40
N ARG A 335 26.49 -23.66 3.64
CA ARG A 335 26.69 -22.82 4.82
C ARG A 335 28.17 -22.44 4.99
N THR A 336 29.06 -23.40 4.78
CA THR A 336 30.51 -23.17 4.80
C THR A 336 30.93 -22.18 3.71
N ARG A 337 30.38 -22.31 2.49
CA ARG A 337 30.63 -21.37 1.39
C ARG A 337 30.08 -19.98 1.67
N LEU A 338 28.90 -19.87 2.28
CA LEU A 338 28.32 -18.59 2.68
C LEU A 338 29.21 -17.89 3.71
N LEU A 339 29.64 -18.59 4.76
CA LEU A 339 30.55 -18.05 5.75
C LEU A 339 31.90 -17.67 5.14
N ALA A 340 32.46 -18.51 4.26
CA ALA A 340 33.70 -18.19 3.54
C ALA A 340 33.55 -16.94 2.66
N ALA A 341 32.40 -16.76 1.99
CA ALA A 341 32.10 -15.54 1.23
C ALA A 341 32.09 -14.31 2.15
N ILE A 342 31.39 -14.41 3.28
CA ILE A 342 31.29 -13.33 4.27
C ILE A 342 32.67 -12.99 4.83
N ASP A 343 33.45 -13.97 5.29
CA ASP A 343 34.77 -13.76 5.87
C ASP A 343 35.75 -13.16 4.85
N THR A 344 35.76 -13.65 3.62
CA THR A 344 36.61 -13.13 2.54
C THR A 344 36.27 -11.66 2.26
N ALA A 345 34.99 -11.35 2.06
CA ALA A 345 34.55 -9.99 1.80
C ALA A 345 34.81 -9.05 3.00
N PHE A 346 34.62 -9.54 4.22
CA PHE A 346 34.88 -8.79 5.44
C PHE A 346 36.36 -8.40 5.58
N VAL A 347 37.28 -9.33 5.30
CA VAL A 347 38.73 -9.05 5.32
C VAL A 347 39.07 -8.02 4.25
N HIS A 348 38.55 -8.16 3.03
CA HIS A 348 38.77 -7.17 1.97
C HIS A 348 38.22 -5.78 2.35
N CYS A 349 37.05 -5.70 2.98
CA CYS A 349 36.52 -4.44 3.51
C CYS A 349 37.50 -3.78 4.48
N LEU A 350 38.05 -4.54 5.44
CA LEU A 350 39.03 -4.01 6.40
C LEU A 350 40.30 -3.54 5.71
N CYS A 351 40.80 -4.26 4.71
CA CYS A 351 42.00 -3.87 3.95
C CYS A 351 41.82 -2.63 3.07
N VAL A 352 40.59 -2.22 2.76
CA VAL A 352 40.31 -0.99 1.98
C VAL A 352 40.06 0.20 2.91
N LEU A 353 39.57 -0.04 4.13
CA LEU A 353 39.27 0.99 5.13
C LEU A 353 40.46 1.35 6.03
N HIS A 354 41.51 0.53 6.02
CA HIS A 354 42.77 0.72 6.75
C HIS A 354 43.94 0.67 5.76
#